data_AF-A0A940WH49-F1
#
_entry.id   AF-A0A940WH49-F1
#
_cell.length_a   1.000
_cell.length_b   1.000
_cell.length_c   1.000
_cell.angle_alpha   90.00
_cell.angle_beta   90.00
_cell.angle_gamma   90.00
#
_symmetry.space_group_name_H-M   'P 1'
#
loop_
_entity.id
_entity.type
_entity.pdbx_description
1 polymer ?
#
loop_
_entity_poly.entity_id
_entity_poly.type
_entity_poly.pdbx_seq_one_letter_code
_entity_poly.pdbx_strand_id
1 'polypeptide(L)'
;MSAKSVAQRLAQLRRPSHLVWNPVTGEIVQMLPPSRAAGGLTGGRDRNGRVCLQIQVVGSAREPFTDTKLDGLDEILAWLDSWDVPRRWPAGPPLPYPHSLAAARNPRLWALGGHFGHSQVPGTRDGDPGSIDIARIIGEEPGAAPVPRPREDFRVLERVI
;
A
#
# COMPACT_ATOMS: atom_id res chain seq x y z
N MET A 1 1.42 2.72 -21.50
CA MET A 1 2.45 1.80 -20.94
C MET A 1 1.73 0.63 -20.31
N SER A 2 2.20 -0.62 -20.46
CA SER A 2 1.54 -1.80 -19.85
C SER A 2 2.07 -2.06 -18.45
N ALA A 3 1.29 -2.75 -17.61
CA ALA A 3 1.76 -3.22 -16.32
C ALA A 3 2.93 -4.21 -16.50
N LYS A 4 2.90 -5.06 -17.52
CA LYS A 4 4.01 -5.97 -17.85
C LYS A 4 5.32 -5.24 -18.15
N SER A 5 5.30 -4.16 -18.93
CA SER A 5 6.55 -3.43 -19.24
C SER A 5 7.10 -2.68 -18.02
N VAL A 6 6.22 -2.15 -17.16
CA VAL A 6 6.63 -1.57 -15.87
C VAL A 6 7.22 -2.64 -14.95
N ALA A 7 6.60 -3.82 -14.86
CA ALA A 7 7.11 -4.94 -14.06
C ALA A 7 8.51 -5.39 -14.52
N GLN A 8 8.72 -5.51 -15.83
CA GLN A 8 10.02 -5.81 -16.42
C GLN A 8 11.06 -4.74 -16.04
N ARG A 9 10.70 -3.46 -16.12
CA ARG A 9 11.59 -2.37 -15.73
C ARG A 9 11.93 -2.38 -14.24
N LEU A 10 10.96 -2.64 -13.36
CA LEU A 10 11.19 -2.76 -11.93
C LEU A 10 12.13 -3.93 -11.59
N ALA A 11 11.99 -5.05 -12.29
CA ALA A 11 12.89 -6.19 -12.14
C ALA A 11 14.33 -5.84 -12.54
N GLN A 12 14.50 -5.15 -13.68
CA GLN A 12 15.81 -4.67 -14.14
C GLN A 12 16.46 -3.69 -13.14
N LEU A 13 15.66 -2.80 -12.56
CA LEU A 13 16.10 -1.84 -11.54
C LEU A 13 16.29 -2.48 -10.15
N ARG A 14 16.03 -3.79 -9.99
CA ARG A 14 16.07 -4.50 -8.71
C ARG A 14 15.17 -3.87 -7.64
N ARG A 15 14.03 -3.32 -8.05
CA ARG A 15 13.00 -2.73 -7.18
C ARG A 15 11.65 -3.41 -7.39
N PRO A 16 11.55 -4.75 -7.22
CA PRO A 16 10.29 -5.44 -7.41
C PRO A 16 9.24 -4.95 -6.40
N SER A 17 8.02 -4.74 -6.87
CA SER A 17 6.82 -4.56 -6.03
C SER A 17 6.13 -5.92 -5.81
N HIS A 18 4.99 -5.94 -5.11
CA HIS A 18 4.15 -7.14 -5.07
C HIS A 18 3.28 -7.22 -6.32
N LEU A 19 2.61 -6.11 -6.64
CA LEU A 19 1.81 -5.96 -7.85
C LEU A 19 2.28 -4.76 -8.67
N VAL A 20 2.08 -4.86 -9.98
CA VAL A 20 2.02 -3.71 -10.89
C VAL A 20 0.63 -3.69 -11.50
N TRP A 21 -0.03 -2.53 -11.48
CA TRP A 21 -1.41 -2.36 -11.93
C TRP A 21 -1.52 -1.22 -12.93
N ASN A 22 -2.23 -1.46 -14.04
CA ASN A 22 -2.68 -0.43 -14.95
C ASN A 22 -4.19 -0.16 -14.77
N PRO A 23 -4.57 0.99 -14.17
CA PRO A 23 -5.96 1.28 -13.81
C PRO A 23 -6.85 1.64 -15.01
N VAL A 24 -6.27 1.84 -16.19
CA VAL A 24 -7.00 2.14 -17.43
C VAL A 24 -7.36 0.88 -18.20
N THR A 25 -6.52 -0.16 -18.12
CA THR A 25 -6.71 -1.42 -18.87
C THR A 25 -7.10 -2.60 -18.00
N GLY A 26 -7.01 -2.47 -16.68
CA GLY A 26 -7.22 -3.58 -15.74
C GLY A 26 -6.08 -4.58 -15.69
N GLU A 27 -4.94 -4.30 -16.32
CA GLU A 27 -3.81 -5.24 -16.33
C GLU A 27 -3.14 -5.27 -14.96
N ILE A 28 -3.09 -6.45 -14.34
CA ILE A 28 -2.42 -6.71 -13.06
C ILE A 28 -1.31 -7.72 -13.29
N VAL A 29 -0.10 -7.40 -12.83
CA VAL A 29 1.06 -8.29 -12.87
C VAL A 29 1.57 -8.51 -11.46
N GLN A 30 1.53 -9.75 -11.00
CA GLN A 30 2.15 -10.13 -9.73
C GLN A 30 3.65 -10.39 -9.93
N MET A 31 4.48 -9.70 -9.16
CA MET A 31 5.93 -9.84 -9.19
C MET A 31 6.48 -10.64 -8.00
N LEU A 32 5.88 -10.47 -6.82
CA LEU A 32 6.31 -11.14 -5.59
C LEU A 32 5.10 -11.72 -4.83
N PRO A 33 5.29 -12.83 -4.10
CA PRO A 33 4.29 -13.30 -3.16
C PRO A 33 4.19 -12.35 -1.95
N PRO A 34 3.01 -12.19 -1.33
CA PRO A 34 2.77 -11.39 -0.10
C PRO A 34 3.69 -11.68 1.07
N SER A 35 4.21 -12.90 1.17
CA SER A 35 5.10 -13.36 2.23
C SER A 35 6.55 -12.87 2.07
N ARG A 36 6.88 -12.19 0.96
CA ARG A 36 8.23 -11.71 0.67
C ARG A 36 8.25 -10.20 0.59
N ALA A 37 9.16 -9.61 1.36
CA ALA A 37 9.33 -8.18 1.37
C ALA A 37 9.76 -7.62 -0.02
N ALA A 38 9.16 -6.50 -0.42
CA ALA A 38 9.38 -5.84 -1.70
C ALA A 38 10.40 -4.69 -1.60
N GLY A 39 11.02 -4.34 -2.73
CA GLY A 39 12.19 -3.46 -2.79
C GLY A 39 11.92 -1.95 -2.86
N GLY A 40 10.67 -1.51 -2.75
CA GLY A 40 10.29 -0.09 -2.85
C GLY A 40 10.48 0.71 -1.57
N LEU A 41 10.57 0.07 -0.41
CA LEU A 41 10.72 0.72 0.90
C LEU A 41 12.11 0.44 1.50
N THR A 42 12.62 1.37 2.29
CA THR A 42 13.95 1.30 2.91
C THR A 42 13.87 1.13 4.43
N GLY A 43 15.00 0.77 5.06
CA GLY A 43 15.12 0.76 6.52
C GLY A 43 14.21 -0.26 7.24
N GLY A 44 13.94 -1.41 6.61
CA GLY A 44 13.16 -2.51 7.21
C GLY A 44 11.63 -2.30 7.23
N ARG A 45 11.13 -1.19 6.69
CA ARG A 45 9.69 -0.86 6.67
C ARG A 45 8.86 -1.82 5.80
N ASP A 46 9.51 -2.49 4.87
CA ASP A 46 9.00 -3.58 4.04
C ASP A 46 8.61 -4.84 4.84
N ARG A 47 8.89 -4.86 6.15
CA ARG A 47 8.62 -5.98 7.06
C ARG A 47 7.74 -5.59 8.26
N ASN A 48 7.15 -4.39 8.23
CA ASN A 48 6.28 -3.96 9.32
C ASN A 48 4.92 -4.65 9.24
N GLY A 49 4.45 -5.14 10.39
CA GLY A 49 3.17 -5.86 10.49
C GLY A 49 3.25 -7.28 9.94
N ARG A 50 2.07 -7.91 9.77
CA ARG A 50 1.96 -9.28 9.23
C ARG A 50 2.31 -9.34 7.74
N VAL A 51 1.91 -8.31 6.99
CA VAL A 51 2.23 -8.11 5.58
C VAL A 51 2.50 -6.63 5.31
N CYS A 52 3.40 -6.34 4.38
CA CYS A 52 3.64 -4.98 3.88
C CYS A 52 3.65 -4.99 2.36
N LEU A 53 2.47 -4.82 1.77
CA LEU A 53 2.24 -4.98 0.34
C LEU A 53 2.51 -3.66 -0.39
N GLN A 54 3.20 -3.74 -1.52
CA GLN A 54 3.59 -2.61 -2.36
C GLN A 54 2.97 -2.80 -3.74
N ILE A 55 2.15 -1.85 -4.17
CA ILE A 55 1.45 -1.87 -5.45
C ILE A 55 1.95 -0.69 -6.27
N GLN A 56 2.61 -0.98 -7.40
CA GLN A 56 3.03 0.06 -8.34
C GLN A 56 1.89 0.31 -9.33
N VAL A 57 1.35 1.52 -9.34
CA VAL A 57 0.33 1.92 -10.31
C VAL A 57 1.00 2.57 -11.52
N VAL A 58 0.62 2.15 -12.72
CA VAL A 58 1.05 2.76 -13.98
C VAL A 58 0.33 4.10 -14.10
N GLY A 59 1.09 5.20 -14.04
CA GLY A 59 0.52 6.55 -14.09
C GLY A 59 1.57 7.62 -13.75
N SER A 60 1.08 8.82 -13.45
CA SER A 60 1.89 9.98 -13.08
C SER A 60 1.42 10.54 -11.75
N ALA A 61 2.33 10.92 -10.84
CA ALA A 61 1.95 11.56 -9.59
C ALA A 61 1.30 12.96 -9.78
N ARG A 62 1.39 13.53 -10.99
CA ARG A 62 0.75 14.81 -11.35
C ARG A 62 -0.70 14.64 -11.79
N GLU A 63 -1.08 13.44 -12.21
CA GLU A 63 -2.40 13.11 -12.75
C GLU A 63 -2.93 11.92 -11.93
N PRO A 64 -3.76 12.17 -10.91
CA PRO A 64 -4.13 11.13 -9.98
C PRO A 64 -4.86 10.00 -10.71
N PHE A 65 -4.35 8.78 -10.54
CA PHE A 65 -4.90 7.62 -11.28
C PHE A 65 -6.37 7.32 -10.92
N THR A 66 -6.86 7.86 -9.80
CA THR A 66 -8.26 7.78 -9.36
C THR A 66 -9.24 8.53 -10.26
N ASP A 67 -8.74 9.36 -11.18
CA ASP A 67 -9.55 10.01 -12.22
C ASP A 67 -9.80 9.08 -13.43
N THR A 68 -9.19 7.88 -13.42
CA THR A 68 -9.37 6.88 -14.47
C THR A 68 -10.51 5.90 -14.13
N LYS A 69 -10.64 4.83 -14.92
CA LYS A 69 -11.69 3.82 -14.76
C LYS A 69 -11.53 2.96 -13.50
N LEU A 70 -10.28 2.77 -13.05
CA LEU A 70 -9.94 1.87 -11.95
C LEU A 70 -10.31 0.41 -12.24
N ASP A 71 -10.16 0.00 -13.51
CA ASP A 71 -10.41 -1.37 -13.93
C ASP A 71 -9.50 -2.32 -13.13
N GLY A 72 -10.05 -3.41 -12.60
CA GLY A 72 -9.33 -4.39 -11.78
C GLY A 72 -9.13 -4.00 -10.31
N LEU A 73 -9.62 -2.83 -9.85
CA LEU A 73 -9.50 -2.42 -8.45
C LEU A 73 -10.17 -3.41 -7.48
N ASP A 74 -11.37 -3.92 -7.80
CA ASP A 74 -12.08 -4.86 -6.94
C ASP A 74 -11.30 -6.16 -6.70
N GLU A 75 -10.59 -6.66 -7.71
CA GLU A 75 -9.72 -7.84 -7.61
C GLU A 75 -8.55 -7.56 -6.67
N ILE A 76 -7.95 -6.38 -6.77
CA ILE A 76 -6.86 -5.95 -5.86
C ILE A 76 -7.38 -5.84 -4.44
N LEU A 77 -8.54 -5.21 -4.22
CA LEU A 77 -9.10 -5.07 -2.87
C LEU A 77 -9.47 -6.41 -2.25
N ALA A 78 -10.09 -7.31 -3.02
CA ALA A 78 -10.39 -8.66 -2.56
C ALA A 78 -9.11 -9.44 -2.20
N TRP A 79 -8.05 -9.28 -2.99
CA TRP A 79 -6.74 -9.85 -2.67
C TRP A 79 -6.17 -9.25 -1.39
N LEU A 80 -6.21 -7.93 -1.19
CA LEU A 80 -5.76 -7.27 0.05
C LEU A 80 -6.56 -7.72 1.27
N ASP A 81 -7.88 -7.86 1.15
CA ASP A 81 -8.75 -8.36 2.21
C ASP A 81 -8.37 -9.79 2.62
N SER A 82 -7.97 -10.65 1.68
CA SER A 82 -7.51 -12.02 1.98
C SER A 82 -6.25 -12.07 2.86
N TRP A 83 -5.52 -10.95 2.98
CA TRP A 83 -4.37 -10.77 3.86
C TRP A 83 -4.68 -9.93 5.10
N ASP A 84 -5.97 -9.69 5.38
CA ASP A 84 -6.45 -8.87 6.49
C ASP A 84 -5.89 -7.43 6.45
N VAL A 85 -5.63 -6.88 5.25
CA VAL A 85 -5.21 -5.48 5.10
C VAL A 85 -6.40 -4.58 5.39
N PRO A 86 -6.34 -3.71 6.42
CA PRO A 86 -7.51 -2.92 6.78
C PRO A 86 -7.80 -1.82 5.76
N ARG A 87 -9.06 -1.71 5.32
CA ARG A 87 -9.57 -0.65 4.44
C ARG A 87 -9.70 0.69 5.16
N ARG A 88 -8.55 1.28 5.52
CA ARG A 88 -8.44 2.62 6.09
C ARG A 88 -7.24 3.37 5.57
N TRP A 89 -7.26 4.69 5.64
CA TRP A 89 -6.12 5.54 5.28
C TRP A 89 -5.66 6.42 6.44
N PRO A 90 -4.82 5.93 7.37
CA PRO A 90 -4.53 6.63 8.64
C PRO A 90 -3.89 8.00 8.48
N ALA A 91 -3.14 8.24 7.39
CA ALA A 91 -2.53 9.53 7.09
C ALA A 91 -3.46 10.50 6.33
N GLY A 92 -4.70 10.10 6.06
CA GLY A 92 -5.62 10.81 5.18
C GLY A 92 -5.16 10.84 3.72
N PRO A 93 -5.86 11.58 2.84
CA PRO A 93 -5.53 11.67 1.43
C PRO A 93 -4.11 12.20 1.21
N PRO A 94 -3.30 11.61 0.30
CA PRO A 94 -2.01 12.18 -0.05
C PRO A 94 -2.16 13.56 -0.71
N LEU A 95 -1.16 14.42 -0.51
CA LEU A 95 -1.14 15.77 -1.11
C LEU A 95 -0.94 15.70 -2.64
N PRO A 96 -1.33 16.74 -3.39
CA PRO A 96 -1.00 16.87 -4.81
C PRO A 96 0.52 16.99 -5.02
N TYR A 97 1.03 16.47 -6.14
CA TYR A 97 2.42 16.70 -6.53
C TYR A 97 2.62 18.15 -7.02
N PRO A 98 3.70 18.86 -6.68
CA PRO A 98 4.88 18.41 -5.93
C PRO A 98 4.78 18.58 -4.41
N HIS A 99 3.67 19.10 -3.85
CA HIS A 99 3.51 19.29 -2.40
C HIS A 99 3.66 17.98 -1.60
N SER A 100 3.30 16.85 -2.21
CA SER A 100 3.53 15.51 -1.65
C SER A 100 4.99 15.18 -1.34
N LEU A 101 5.97 15.82 -1.99
CA LEU A 101 7.39 15.65 -1.67
C LEU A 101 7.70 16.09 -0.23
N ALA A 102 7.02 17.14 0.23
CA ALA A 102 7.14 17.71 1.56
C ALA A 102 6.10 17.18 2.56
N ALA A 103 5.31 16.16 2.19
CA ALA A 103 4.28 15.60 3.06
C ALA A 103 4.88 15.08 4.38
N ALA A 104 4.09 15.20 5.45
CA ALA A 104 4.43 14.65 6.74
C ALA A 104 4.43 13.11 6.68
N ARG A 105 5.49 12.49 7.22
CA ARG A 105 5.69 11.04 7.20
C ARG A 105 5.75 10.51 8.63
N ASN A 106 4.58 10.36 9.25
CA ASN A 106 4.45 10.11 10.69
C ASN A 106 4.59 8.62 11.04
N PRO A 107 5.63 8.20 11.80
CA PRO A 107 5.81 6.80 12.17
C PRO A 107 4.68 6.23 13.03
N ARG A 108 4.01 7.07 13.85
CA ARG A 108 2.89 6.63 14.69
C ARG A 108 1.67 6.28 13.84
N LEU A 109 1.39 7.05 12.79
CA LEU A 109 0.32 6.75 11.85
C LEU A 109 0.65 5.49 11.03
N TRP A 110 1.88 5.36 10.55
CA TRP A 110 2.34 4.15 9.85
C TRP A 110 2.15 2.88 10.69
N ALA A 111 2.42 2.94 11.98
CA ALA A 111 2.25 1.81 12.90
C ALA A 111 0.78 1.36 13.07
N LEU A 112 -0.21 2.20 12.74
CA LEU A 112 -1.61 1.81 12.76
C LEU A 112 -1.94 0.81 11.65
N GLY A 113 -1.15 0.73 10.58
CA GLY A 113 -1.44 -0.12 9.41
C GLY A 113 -2.67 0.34 8.62
N GLY A 114 -2.82 -0.22 7.41
CA GLY A 114 -3.80 0.22 6.41
C GLY A 114 -3.11 0.71 5.15
N HIS A 115 -3.75 1.62 4.42
CA HIS A 115 -3.27 2.16 3.16
C HIS A 115 -2.50 3.47 3.37
N PHE A 116 -1.46 3.66 2.56
CA PHE A 116 -0.63 4.87 2.56
C PHE A 116 -0.15 5.16 1.15
N GLY A 117 -0.05 6.44 0.80
CA GLY A 117 0.75 6.87 -0.34
C GLY A 117 2.24 6.73 -0.01
N HIS A 118 3.09 6.49 -1.01
CA HIS A 118 4.54 6.38 -0.78
C HIS A 118 5.12 7.66 -0.15
N SER A 119 4.58 8.82 -0.53
CA SER A 119 4.84 10.12 0.08
C SER A 119 4.53 10.23 1.57
N GLN A 120 3.72 9.33 2.13
CA GLN A 120 3.33 9.31 3.54
C GLN A 120 4.11 8.27 4.36
N VAL A 121 4.87 7.37 3.72
CA VAL A 121 5.66 6.35 4.40
C VAL A 121 6.88 6.99 5.07
N PRO A 122 7.13 6.77 6.38
CA PRO A 122 8.33 7.25 7.07
C PRO A 122 9.60 6.93 6.29
N GLY A 123 10.58 7.84 6.24
CA GLY A 123 11.91 7.62 5.66
C GLY A 123 12.00 7.39 4.15
N THR A 124 10.94 7.66 3.40
CA THR A 124 10.97 7.79 1.94
C THR A 124 11.12 9.27 1.56
N ARG A 125 11.47 9.56 0.30
CA ARG A 125 11.53 10.94 -0.23
C ARG A 125 10.66 11.14 -1.47
N ASP A 126 9.98 10.08 -1.89
CA ASP A 126 9.15 10.10 -3.08
C ASP A 126 7.83 10.87 -2.83
N GLY A 127 7.22 11.32 -3.93
CA GLY A 127 6.01 12.13 -3.94
C GLY A 127 4.79 11.40 -4.49
N ASP A 128 4.92 10.15 -4.93
CA ASP A 128 3.80 9.35 -5.41
C ASP A 128 2.86 8.94 -4.26
N PRO A 129 1.57 8.70 -4.55
CA PRO A 129 0.90 8.73 -5.86
C PRO A 129 0.36 10.11 -6.29
N GLY A 130 0.59 11.18 -5.53
CA GLY A 130 -0.08 12.47 -5.74
C GLY A 130 -1.51 12.48 -5.17
N SER A 131 -2.32 13.47 -5.55
CA SER A 131 -3.66 13.74 -4.98
C SER A 131 -4.72 12.74 -5.43
N ILE A 132 -4.56 11.48 -5.06
CA ILE A 132 -5.55 10.43 -5.30
C ILE A 132 -6.77 10.60 -4.40
N ASP A 133 -7.93 10.22 -4.92
CA ASP A 133 -9.16 10.10 -4.15
C ASP A 133 -9.20 8.75 -3.43
N ILE A 134 -8.94 8.76 -2.13
CA ILE A 134 -8.89 7.55 -1.31
C ILE A 134 -10.27 6.88 -1.19
N ALA A 135 -11.37 7.63 -1.24
CA ALA A 135 -12.72 7.06 -1.13
C ALA A 135 -13.06 6.20 -2.36
N ARG A 136 -12.53 6.58 -3.53
CA ARG A 136 -12.63 5.75 -4.75
C ARG A 136 -11.79 4.48 -4.70
N ILE A 137 -10.85 4.35 -3.77
CA ILE A 137 -10.02 3.16 -3.60
C ILE A 137 -10.58 2.25 -2.52
N ILE A 138 -10.81 2.75 -1.31
CA ILE A 138 -11.18 1.91 -0.15
C ILE A 138 -12.68 1.96 0.19
N GLY A 139 -13.46 2.77 -0.54
CA GLY A 139 -14.83 3.12 -0.19
C GLY A 139 -14.90 4.25 0.83
N GLU A 140 -16.11 4.68 1.18
CA GLU A 140 -16.30 5.52 2.35
C GLU A 140 -15.95 4.72 3.61
N GLU A 141 -15.15 5.31 4.52
CA GLU A 141 -14.78 4.67 5.79
C GLU A 141 -16.08 4.30 6.55
N PRO A 142 -16.37 3.00 6.77
CA PRO A 142 -17.39 2.64 7.74
C PRO A 142 -16.87 3.12 9.10
N GLY A 143 -17.64 3.98 9.78
CA GLY A 143 -17.24 4.63 11.04
C GLY A 143 -16.42 3.70 11.94
N ALA A 144 -15.17 4.10 12.20
CA ALA A 144 -14.08 3.36 12.85
C ALA A 144 -14.52 2.05 13.55
N ALA A 145 -14.46 0.93 12.83
CA ALA A 145 -14.52 -0.38 13.47
C ALA A 145 -13.27 -0.55 14.38
N PRO A 146 -13.42 -1.08 15.60
CA PRO A 146 -12.30 -1.24 16.52
C PRO A 146 -11.20 -2.11 15.89
N VAL A 147 -9.94 -1.68 16.03
CA VAL A 147 -8.78 -2.48 15.64
C VAL A 147 -8.83 -3.82 16.43
N PRO A 148 -8.78 -4.99 15.76
CA PRO A 148 -8.72 -6.26 16.47
C PRO A 148 -7.48 -6.29 17.37
N ARG A 149 -7.67 -6.61 18.65
CA ARG A 149 -6.56 -6.80 19.59
C ARG A 149 -5.66 -7.95 19.10
N PRO A 150 -4.34 -7.88 19.28
CA PRO A 150 -3.46 -9.01 19.03
C PRO A 150 -3.99 -10.26 19.73
N ARG A 151 -4.04 -11.41 19.04
CA ARG A 151 -4.41 -12.69 19.64
C ARG A 151 -3.50 -12.98 20.84
N GLU A 152 -4.09 -13.12 22.03
CA GLU A 152 -3.41 -13.59 23.25
C GLU A 152 -3.20 -15.10 23.21
N ASP A 153 -2.56 -15.61 22.16
CA ASP A 153 -2.08 -16.99 22.15
C ASP A 153 -0.57 -16.95 22.44
N PHE A 154 -0.11 -17.75 23.41
CA PHE A 154 1.25 -17.86 23.97
C PHE A 154 1.58 -17.19 25.33
N ARG A 155 0.63 -17.16 26.28
CA ARG A 155 0.99 -17.16 27.73
C ARG A 155 0.11 -18.09 28.56
N VAL A 156 0.09 -19.38 28.21
CA VAL A 156 -0.41 -20.43 29.12
C VAL A 156 0.53 -21.64 29.06
N LEU A 157 1.82 -21.45 29.37
CA LEU A 157 2.74 -22.55 29.69
C LEU A 157 3.82 -22.16 30.72
N GLU A 158 3.54 -21.22 31.62
CA GLU A 158 4.37 -21.00 32.80
C GLU A 158 3.50 -20.79 34.03
N ARG A 159 3.04 -21.90 34.63
CA ARG A 159 2.73 -22.05 36.07
C ARG A 159 2.26 -23.48 36.35
N VAL A 160 3.19 -24.41 36.26
CA VAL A 160 3.19 -25.61 37.13
C VAL A 160 4.64 -25.84 37.55
N ILE A 161 5.01 -25.25 38.68
CA ILE A 161 6.03 -25.77 39.60
C ILE A 161 5.37 -25.75 40.97
#